data_AF-A0A800KJY6-F1
#
_entry.id   AF-A0A800KJY6-F1
#
_cell.length_a   1.000
_cell.length_b   1.000
_cell.length_c   1.000
_cell.angle_alpha   90.00
_cell.angle_beta   90.00
_cell.angle_gamma   90.00
#
_symmetry.space_group_name_H-M   'P 1'
#
loop_
_entity.id
_entity.type
_entity.pdbx_description
1 polymer ?
#
loop_
_entity_poly.entity_id
_entity_poly.type
_entity_poly.pdbx_seq_one_letter_code
_entity_poly.pdbx_strand_id
1 'polypeptide(L)'
;MHNSARLRLILLAAGGLLAQFAPTPVPVQEPELDLSPRFLQSIHSCARCHNPSSDAEALHAIDGSDASPVGTFNGTVMQSAFIDPYYRAQLAHEASFLPAEQASELESDCLRCHAPLVAFERQLAQQPPANLAQTLLDGRASEGVSCTACHRIGPDGLGDEATFDGHPPLSLDARLFGPYPEPFTGPMLNMTGYEVTYGPHMVGSSLCGTCHTLRTHPSSGADPFLEQSPYLEWRNSDFSYEQGATEKSRSCQACHMTDVGSMKIAHAPSGFDFAFLEDRPEVRTHGIVGGNAMLLDLLAANGEELGALASTADYERLAVKTRQQLGGQTVSLEVEAGESSPDTIEFNVVVGNRAGHRLPTGYPSRRMWLEVQVEGPNGVWFASGVPDEEGRILPKAEAFSMPHLNQITEAQQVQIWERVAVNSAGAPTTRVATMARSLKDNRLLPLGWSADGPHAERTGPVGVGDDPDFLGGEDRVAFSLTLPESQAGKQTVEVRVLFQTMPPAWTDPFAEGKSEAERRFTRMLAEAPTRYEVLAEGRVRIGG
;
A
#
# COMPACT_ATOMS: atom_id res chain seq x y z
N MET A 1 11.51 -68.72 -69.46
CA MET A 1 10.24 -69.45 -69.25
C MET A 1 9.41 -68.64 -68.26
N HIS A 2 8.18 -68.27 -68.65
CA HIS A 2 7.02 -67.76 -67.84
C HIS A 2 7.34 -66.73 -66.72
N ASN A 3 7.15 -65.41 -66.89
CA ASN A 3 5.92 -64.61 -67.10
C ASN A 3 4.95 -64.61 -65.89
N SER A 4 4.58 -63.38 -65.46
CA SER A 4 3.50 -62.92 -64.54
C SER A 4 3.99 -62.41 -63.17
N ALA A 5 3.60 -61.26 -62.60
CA ALA A 5 2.56 -60.28 -62.91
C ALA A 5 2.93 -58.89 -62.33
N ARG A 6 2.33 -57.84 -62.90
CA ARG A 6 2.44 -56.43 -62.50
C ARG A 6 1.63 -56.13 -61.22
N LEU A 7 2.15 -55.27 -60.35
CA LEU A 7 1.31 -54.44 -59.48
C LEU A 7 1.89 -53.02 -59.42
N ARG A 8 1.02 -52.04 -59.71
CA ARG A 8 1.30 -50.60 -59.78
C ARG A 8 1.48 -50.04 -58.37
N LEU A 9 2.58 -49.31 -58.13
CA LEU A 9 2.76 -48.51 -56.92
C LEU A 9 2.21 -47.10 -57.15
N ILE A 10 1.27 -46.69 -56.30
CA ILE A 10 0.65 -45.36 -56.26
C ILE A 10 1.59 -44.42 -55.48
N LEU A 11 1.95 -43.28 -56.08
CA LEU A 11 2.57 -42.16 -55.37
C LEU A 11 1.50 -41.46 -54.53
N LEU A 12 1.71 -41.39 -53.22
CA LEU A 12 0.97 -40.52 -52.30
C LEU A 12 1.93 -39.46 -51.74
N ALA A 13 1.60 -38.20 -52.02
CA ALA A 13 2.30 -37.02 -51.56
C ALA A 13 2.16 -36.85 -50.04
N ALA A 14 3.27 -36.65 -49.35
CA ALA A 14 3.29 -36.30 -47.93
C ALA A 14 3.00 -34.80 -47.76
N GLY A 15 1.74 -34.46 -47.47
CA GLY A 15 1.36 -33.16 -46.91
C GLY A 15 1.49 -33.20 -45.39
N GLY A 16 2.50 -32.53 -44.83
CA GLY A 16 2.65 -32.35 -43.39
C GLY A 16 1.64 -31.33 -42.87
N LEU A 17 0.72 -31.78 -42.02
CA LEU A 17 -0.22 -30.94 -41.28
C LEU A 17 0.50 -30.43 -40.02
N LEU A 18 0.75 -29.13 -39.93
CA LEU A 18 1.16 -28.47 -38.67
C LEU A 18 -0.06 -28.43 -37.75
N ALA A 19 -0.09 -29.31 -36.76
CA ALA A 19 -1.06 -29.23 -35.67
C ALA A 19 -0.64 -28.09 -34.73
N GLN A 20 -1.43 -27.03 -34.69
CA GLN A 20 -1.37 -26.01 -33.64
C GLN A 20 -1.75 -26.68 -32.30
N PHE A 21 -0.79 -26.76 -31.38
CA PHE A 21 -1.06 -27.13 -30.00
C PHE A 21 -1.71 -25.94 -29.30
N ALA A 22 -3.04 -25.94 -29.22
CA ALA A 22 -3.73 -25.13 -28.23
C ALA A 22 -3.40 -25.70 -26.84
N PRO A 23 -3.00 -24.88 -25.86
CA PRO A 23 -2.79 -25.35 -24.49
C PRO A 23 -4.11 -25.93 -23.96
N THR A 24 -4.06 -27.17 -23.48
CA THR A 24 -5.18 -27.77 -22.76
C THR A 24 -5.49 -26.92 -21.53
N PRO A 25 -6.76 -26.52 -21.31
CA PRO A 25 -7.12 -25.84 -20.07
C PRO A 25 -6.76 -26.75 -18.90
N VAL A 26 -5.91 -26.25 -18.00
CA VAL A 26 -5.66 -26.89 -16.71
C VAL A 26 -7.01 -26.84 -15.97
N PRO A 27 -7.59 -27.99 -15.59
CA PRO A 27 -8.81 -27.97 -14.81
C PRO A 27 -8.52 -27.20 -13.52
N VAL A 28 -9.32 -26.18 -13.23
CA VAL A 28 -9.36 -25.55 -11.91
C VAL A 28 -9.79 -26.66 -10.96
N GLN A 29 -8.81 -27.24 -10.28
CA GLN A 29 -9.04 -28.21 -9.24
C GLN A 29 -9.71 -27.44 -8.10
N GLU A 30 -10.96 -27.78 -7.76
CA GLU A 30 -11.53 -27.28 -6.50
C GLU A 30 -10.52 -27.55 -5.39
N PRO A 31 -10.24 -26.58 -4.50
CA PRO A 31 -9.22 -26.77 -3.49
C PRO A 31 -9.57 -28.00 -2.67
N GLU A 32 -8.74 -29.05 -2.77
CA GLU A 32 -8.81 -30.16 -1.84
C GLU A 32 -8.70 -29.55 -0.43
N LEU A 33 -9.72 -29.80 0.39
CA LEU A 33 -9.71 -29.44 1.81
C LEU A 33 -8.50 -30.11 2.44
N ASP A 34 -7.42 -29.35 2.67
CA ASP A 34 -6.32 -29.83 3.48
C ASP A 34 -6.80 -30.00 4.92
N LEU A 35 -6.93 -31.27 5.33
CA LEU A 35 -7.41 -31.69 6.65
C LEU A 35 -6.28 -31.72 7.70
N SER A 36 -5.08 -31.27 7.37
CA SER A 36 -4.02 -31.09 8.36
C SER A 36 -4.49 -30.12 9.45
N PRO A 37 -4.31 -30.42 10.75
CA PRO A 37 -4.66 -29.49 11.81
C PRO A 37 -3.81 -28.23 11.64
N ARG A 38 -4.42 -27.16 11.14
CA ARG A 38 -3.78 -25.86 10.93
C ARG A 38 -4.17 -24.92 12.05
N PHE A 39 -3.19 -24.15 12.53
CA PHE A 39 -3.42 -23.12 13.52
C PHE A 39 -4.17 -21.94 12.91
N LEU A 40 -3.98 -21.61 11.64
CA LEU A 40 -4.60 -20.46 10.97
C LEU A 40 -5.59 -20.92 9.89
N GLN A 41 -6.75 -20.27 9.85
CA GLN A 41 -7.81 -20.61 8.90
C GLN A 41 -7.96 -19.54 7.83
N SER A 42 -8.34 -20.02 6.64
CA SER A 42 -8.75 -19.22 5.48
C SER A 42 -9.97 -18.35 5.79
N ILE A 43 -10.10 -17.23 5.08
CA ILE A 43 -11.28 -16.36 5.07
C ILE A 43 -12.59 -17.11 4.82
N HIS A 44 -12.55 -18.24 4.09
CA HIS A 44 -13.74 -19.07 3.82
C HIS A 44 -14.39 -19.63 5.10
N SER A 45 -13.61 -19.84 6.17
CA SER A 45 -14.16 -20.26 7.47
C SER A 45 -15.03 -19.17 8.09
N CYS A 46 -14.59 -17.92 7.97
CA CYS A 46 -15.24 -16.72 8.52
C CYS A 46 -16.48 -16.32 7.70
N ALA A 47 -16.40 -16.44 6.37
CA ALA A 47 -17.43 -16.01 5.43
C ALA A 47 -18.79 -16.70 5.61
N ARG A 48 -18.84 -17.85 6.31
CA ARG A 48 -20.10 -18.56 6.61
C ARG A 48 -21.05 -17.79 7.51
N CYS A 49 -20.51 -16.89 8.33
CA CYS A 49 -21.27 -16.11 9.32
C CYS A 49 -21.02 -14.60 9.21
N HIS A 50 -19.91 -14.18 8.59
CA HIS A 50 -19.45 -12.78 8.52
C HIS A 50 -19.47 -12.18 7.10
N ASN A 51 -20.29 -12.75 6.21
CA ASN A 51 -20.61 -12.22 4.88
C ASN A 51 -22.12 -11.90 4.83
N PRO A 52 -22.65 -10.98 4.00
CA PRO A 52 -24.08 -10.67 4.06
C PRO A 52 -24.92 -11.86 3.57
N SER A 53 -26.14 -11.95 4.08
CA SER A 53 -27.15 -12.89 3.62
C SER A 53 -28.45 -12.15 3.32
N SER A 54 -29.17 -12.56 2.28
CA SER A 54 -30.45 -11.95 1.88
C SER A 54 -31.56 -12.14 2.90
N ASP A 55 -31.43 -13.13 3.80
CA ASP A 55 -32.42 -13.50 4.80
C ASP A 55 -32.03 -13.06 6.22
N ALA A 56 -31.00 -12.23 6.36
CA ALA A 56 -30.48 -11.71 7.63
C ALA A 56 -30.46 -10.17 7.63
N GLU A 57 -30.78 -9.56 8.77
CA GLU A 57 -30.55 -8.12 8.97
C GLU A 57 -29.08 -7.86 9.32
N ALA A 58 -28.40 -8.85 9.91
CA ALA A 58 -27.00 -8.72 10.30
C ALA A 58 -26.09 -8.31 9.13
N LEU A 59 -24.99 -7.63 9.47
CA LEU A 59 -23.92 -7.22 8.56
C LEU A 59 -24.30 -6.18 7.50
N HIS A 60 -25.48 -5.57 7.60
CA HIS A 60 -25.86 -4.42 6.80
C HIS A 60 -25.78 -3.14 7.63
N ALA A 61 -25.30 -2.06 7.03
CA ALA A 61 -25.39 -0.72 7.62
C ALA A 61 -26.85 -0.24 7.68
N ILE A 62 -27.08 0.87 8.38
CA ILE A 62 -28.42 1.48 8.54
C ILE A 62 -29.07 1.81 7.18
N ASP A 63 -28.26 2.14 6.16
CA ASP A 63 -28.72 2.43 4.80
C ASP A 63 -28.97 1.17 3.95
N GLY A 64 -28.79 -0.03 4.54
CA GLY A 64 -28.96 -1.33 3.88
C GLY A 64 -27.77 -1.78 3.04
N SER A 65 -26.68 -1.02 3.00
CA SER A 65 -25.46 -1.44 2.29
C SER A 65 -24.72 -2.56 3.03
N ASP A 66 -23.99 -3.39 2.30
CA ASP A 66 -23.11 -4.41 2.88
C ASP A 66 -21.99 -3.75 3.70
N ALA A 67 -22.00 -4.03 5.01
CA ALA A 67 -20.99 -3.60 5.96
C ALA A 67 -20.23 -4.79 6.57
N SER A 68 -20.39 -5.98 6.00
CA SER A 68 -19.78 -7.20 6.50
C SER A 68 -18.24 -7.09 6.49
N PRO A 69 -17.55 -7.67 7.49
CA PRO A 69 -16.09 -7.70 7.47
C PRO A 69 -15.53 -8.39 6.22
N VAL A 70 -16.16 -9.49 5.75
CA VAL A 70 -15.68 -10.21 4.55
C VAL A 70 -15.90 -9.39 3.29
N GLY A 71 -17.11 -8.88 3.05
CA GLY A 71 -17.43 -8.11 1.85
C GLY A 71 -16.62 -6.83 1.76
N THR A 72 -16.41 -6.14 2.88
CA THR A 72 -15.62 -4.89 2.90
C THR A 72 -14.11 -5.11 2.84
N PHE A 73 -13.60 -6.26 3.30
CA PHE A 73 -12.17 -6.62 3.21
C PHE A 73 -11.76 -7.20 1.86
N ASN A 74 -12.71 -7.77 1.11
CA ASN A 74 -12.43 -8.29 -0.22
C ASN A 74 -11.90 -7.19 -1.15
N GLY A 75 -10.81 -7.52 -1.83
CA GLY A 75 -10.11 -6.65 -2.79
C GLY A 75 -9.14 -5.67 -2.15
N THR A 76 -8.98 -5.68 -0.82
CA THR A 76 -8.00 -4.79 -0.17
C THR A 76 -6.57 -5.16 -0.55
N VAL A 77 -5.68 -4.18 -0.53
CA VAL A 77 -4.24 -4.43 -0.72
C VAL A 77 -3.70 -5.43 0.33
N MET A 78 -4.32 -5.47 1.52
CA MET A 78 -4.02 -6.47 2.55
C MET A 78 -4.37 -7.90 2.08
N GLN A 79 -5.58 -8.14 1.58
CA GLN A 79 -5.96 -9.45 1.03
C GLN A 79 -5.11 -9.82 -0.19
N SER A 80 -4.70 -8.84 -0.99
CA SER A 80 -3.93 -9.08 -2.21
C SER A 80 -2.41 -9.01 -1.99
N ALA A 81 -1.93 -8.91 -0.74
CA ALA A 81 -0.54 -8.57 -0.44
C ALA A 81 0.47 -9.55 -1.06
N PHE A 82 0.15 -10.85 -1.12
CA PHE A 82 1.04 -11.85 -1.72
C PHE A 82 1.01 -11.83 -3.25
N ILE A 83 -0.15 -11.51 -3.84
CA ILE A 83 -0.37 -11.52 -5.30
C ILE A 83 -0.09 -10.16 -5.94
N ASP A 84 0.28 -9.14 -5.15
CA ASP A 84 0.71 -7.83 -5.64
C ASP A 84 1.88 -8.01 -6.64
N PRO A 85 1.67 -7.68 -7.93
CA PRO A 85 2.68 -7.90 -8.96
C PRO A 85 3.93 -7.04 -8.75
N TYR A 86 3.81 -5.85 -8.14
CA TYR A 86 4.96 -5.00 -7.83
C TYR A 86 5.80 -5.62 -6.73
N TYR A 87 5.16 -6.07 -5.64
CA TYR A 87 5.84 -6.81 -4.57
C TYR A 87 6.57 -8.05 -5.12
N ARG A 88 5.88 -8.85 -5.94
CA ARG A 88 6.46 -10.06 -6.53
C ARG A 88 7.66 -9.75 -7.42
N ALA A 89 7.60 -8.67 -8.19
CA ALA A 89 8.72 -8.21 -9.03
C ALA A 89 9.89 -7.72 -8.17
N GLN A 90 9.64 -6.87 -7.17
CA GLN A 90 10.67 -6.37 -6.25
C GLN A 90 11.35 -7.53 -5.49
N LEU A 91 10.59 -8.45 -4.90
CA LEU A 91 11.15 -9.58 -4.16
C LEU A 91 12.05 -10.44 -5.07
N ALA A 92 11.60 -10.77 -6.27
CA ALA A 92 12.39 -11.52 -7.23
C ALA A 92 13.65 -10.76 -7.66
N HIS A 93 13.54 -9.44 -7.84
CA HIS A 93 14.65 -8.57 -8.20
C HIS A 93 15.72 -8.57 -7.10
N GLU A 94 15.33 -8.33 -5.85
CA GLU A 94 16.23 -8.32 -4.69
C GLU A 94 16.94 -9.67 -4.53
N ALA A 95 16.17 -10.76 -4.54
CA ALA A 95 16.68 -12.12 -4.40
C ALA A 95 17.72 -12.47 -5.50
N SER A 96 17.59 -11.89 -6.71
CA SER A 96 18.51 -12.15 -7.82
C SER A 96 19.96 -11.68 -7.57
N PHE A 97 20.18 -10.78 -6.60
CA PHE A 97 21.51 -10.29 -6.23
C PHE A 97 22.13 -11.04 -5.05
N LEU A 98 21.43 -12.04 -4.49
CA LEU A 98 21.83 -12.74 -3.29
C LEU A 98 22.15 -14.22 -3.57
N PRO A 99 23.09 -14.82 -2.83
CA PRO A 99 23.20 -16.27 -2.71
C PRO A 99 21.88 -16.88 -2.23
N ALA A 100 21.62 -18.14 -2.58
CA ALA A 100 20.34 -18.81 -2.32
C ALA A 100 19.90 -18.79 -0.83
N GLU A 101 20.83 -18.93 0.11
CA GLU A 101 20.54 -18.90 1.54
C GLU A 101 20.05 -17.51 1.99
N GLN A 102 20.79 -16.45 1.63
CA GLN A 102 20.44 -15.06 1.94
C GLN A 102 19.15 -14.62 1.21
N ALA A 103 18.94 -15.11 -0.02
CA ALA A 103 17.68 -14.90 -0.73
C ALA A 103 16.49 -15.53 0.02
N SER A 104 16.66 -16.74 0.57
CA SER A 104 15.62 -17.40 1.36
C SER A 104 15.33 -16.67 2.69
N GLU A 105 16.34 -16.07 3.32
CA GLU A 105 16.17 -15.23 4.52
C GLU A 105 15.38 -13.96 4.18
N LEU A 106 15.76 -13.26 3.12
CA LEU A 106 15.04 -12.09 2.62
C LEU A 106 13.58 -12.41 2.29
N GLU A 107 13.32 -13.52 1.59
CA GLU A 107 11.96 -13.97 1.30
C GLU A 107 11.16 -14.17 2.59
N SER A 108 11.76 -14.80 3.60
CA SER A 108 11.11 -15.04 4.90
C SER A 108 10.73 -13.73 5.59
N ASP A 109 11.57 -12.71 5.50
CA ASP A 109 11.29 -11.38 6.06
C ASP A 109 10.07 -10.74 5.41
N CYS A 110 10.01 -10.74 4.07
CA CYS A 110 8.87 -10.19 3.35
C CYS A 110 7.56 -10.95 3.59
N LEU A 111 7.66 -12.29 3.68
CA LEU A 111 6.49 -13.17 3.81
C LEU A 111 5.75 -13.02 5.14
N ARG A 112 6.41 -12.51 6.20
CA ARG A 112 5.74 -12.19 7.48
C ARG A 112 4.61 -11.17 7.32
N CYS A 113 4.75 -10.23 6.40
CA CYS A 113 3.74 -9.20 6.14
C CYS A 113 2.91 -9.48 4.89
N HIS A 114 3.49 -10.13 3.86
CA HIS A 114 2.81 -10.34 2.59
C HIS A 114 2.06 -11.68 2.48
N ALA A 115 2.41 -12.70 3.26
CA ALA A 115 1.70 -13.98 3.35
C ALA A 115 1.65 -14.51 4.80
N PRO A 116 1.16 -13.70 5.77
CA PRO A 116 1.22 -14.03 7.20
C PRO A 116 0.54 -15.35 7.56
N LEU A 117 -0.48 -15.81 6.83
CA LEU A 117 -1.10 -17.11 7.09
C LEU A 117 -0.11 -18.27 6.98
N VAL A 118 0.88 -18.17 6.09
CA VAL A 118 1.92 -19.20 5.92
C VAL A 118 3.05 -18.97 6.92
N ALA A 119 3.51 -17.72 7.06
CA ALA A 119 4.60 -17.38 7.96
C ALA A 119 4.26 -17.67 9.44
N PHE A 120 3.10 -17.24 9.90
CA PHE A 120 2.66 -17.40 11.29
C PHE A 120 2.25 -18.84 11.62
N GLU A 121 1.75 -19.60 10.63
CA GLU A 121 1.51 -21.04 10.79
C GLU A 121 2.81 -21.77 11.13
N ARG A 122 3.90 -21.46 10.42
CA ARG A 122 5.21 -22.05 10.68
C ARG A 122 5.79 -21.59 12.01
N GLN A 123 5.61 -20.32 12.39
CA GLN A 123 5.98 -19.82 13.72
C GLN A 123 5.30 -20.64 14.83
N LEU A 124 3.98 -20.83 14.74
CA LEU A 124 3.21 -21.58 15.73
C LEU A 124 3.54 -23.08 15.75
N ALA A 125 3.79 -23.65 14.57
CA ALA A 125 4.26 -25.02 14.43
C ALA A 125 5.75 -25.19 14.82
N GLN A 126 6.44 -24.12 15.23
CA GLN A 126 7.87 -24.10 15.56
C GLN A 126 8.75 -24.67 14.43
N GLN A 127 8.36 -24.38 13.18
CA GLN A 127 9.08 -24.78 11.99
C GLN A 127 10.01 -23.64 11.51
N PRO A 128 11.06 -23.95 10.71
CA PRO A 128 11.87 -22.93 10.07
C PRO A 128 11.00 -21.94 9.28
N PRO A 129 11.38 -20.65 9.15
CA PRO A 129 10.62 -19.65 8.41
C PRO A 129 10.24 -20.09 6.99
N ALA A 130 9.10 -19.60 6.49
CA ALA A 130 8.65 -19.89 5.14
C ALA A 130 9.52 -19.17 4.11
N ASN A 131 9.94 -19.87 3.07
CA ASN A 131 10.49 -19.22 1.87
C ASN A 131 9.45 -19.16 0.74
N LEU A 132 9.81 -18.51 -0.37
CA LEU A 132 8.89 -18.26 -1.47
C LEU A 132 8.42 -19.56 -2.13
N ALA A 133 9.33 -20.52 -2.32
CA ALA A 133 9.01 -21.80 -2.95
C ALA A 133 7.99 -22.61 -2.13
N GLN A 134 8.13 -22.64 -0.81
CA GLN A 134 7.18 -23.28 0.09
C GLN A 134 5.83 -22.55 0.10
N THR A 135 5.87 -21.22 0.14
CA THR A 135 4.65 -20.39 0.19
C THR A 135 3.81 -20.54 -1.06
N LEU A 136 4.44 -20.65 -2.24
CA LEU A 136 3.74 -20.87 -3.50
C LEU A 136 2.95 -22.20 -3.55
N LEU A 137 3.26 -23.16 -2.68
CA LEU A 137 2.57 -24.44 -2.58
C LEU A 137 1.42 -24.42 -1.56
N ASP A 138 1.29 -23.38 -0.73
CA ASP A 138 0.18 -23.23 0.22
C ASP A 138 -0.93 -22.40 -0.43
N GLY A 139 -2.08 -23.03 -0.69
CA GLY A 139 -3.22 -22.38 -1.34
C GLY A 139 -3.78 -21.17 -0.58
N ARG A 140 -3.45 -21.00 0.71
CA ARG A 140 -3.85 -19.82 1.50
C ARG A 140 -2.96 -18.60 1.24
N ALA A 141 -1.83 -18.76 0.55
CA ALA A 141 -0.93 -17.65 0.28
C ALA A 141 -1.59 -16.54 -0.54
N SER A 142 -2.50 -16.89 -1.46
CA SER A 142 -3.25 -15.91 -2.27
C SER A 142 -4.21 -15.03 -1.46
N GLU A 143 -4.50 -15.38 -0.20
CA GLU A 143 -5.27 -14.52 0.72
C GLU A 143 -4.43 -13.38 1.33
N GLY A 144 -3.11 -13.36 1.11
CA GLY A 144 -2.23 -12.37 1.70
C GLY A 144 -2.42 -12.26 3.22
N VAL A 145 -2.77 -11.06 3.67
CA VAL A 145 -3.26 -10.83 5.04
C VAL A 145 -4.73 -11.21 5.12
N SER A 146 -5.09 -12.08 6.07
CA SER A 146 -6.45 -12.60 6.24
C SER A 146 -6.92 -12.51 7.70
N CYS A 147 -8.17 -12.87 7.98
CA CYS A 147 -8.83 -12.62 9.27
C CYS A 147 -8.03 -13.17 10.45
N THR A 148 -7.57 -14.44 10.34
CA THR A 148 -6.85 -15.10 11.41
C THR A 148 -5.42 -14.60 11.56
N ALA A 149 -4.84 -13.89 10.58
CA ALA A 149 -3.54 -13.25 10.74
C ALA A 149 -3.61 -12.09 11.74
N CYS A 150 -4.68 -11.30 11.72
CA CYS A 150 -4.87 -10.15 12.62
C CYS A 150 -5.57 -10.54 13.93
N HIS A 151 -6.67 -11.30 13.86
CA HIS A 151 -7.49 -11.60 15.04
C HIS A 151 -6.86 -12.62 16.00
N ARG A 152 -5.72 -13.22 15.64
CA ARG A 152 -4.93 -14.09 16.52
C ARG A 152 -3.86 -13.36 17.33
N ILE A 153 -3.57 -12.11 16.99
CA ILE A 153 -2.51 -11.33 17.64
C ILE A 153 -2.95 -11.03 19.07
N GLY A 154 -2.15 -11.48 20.04
CA GLY A 154 -2.35 -11.20 21.46
C GLY A 154 -1.94 -9.77 21.85
N PRO A 155 -2.22 -9.35 23.09
CA PRO A 155 -1.91 -8.00 23.54
C PRO A 155 -0.45 -7.81 23.96
N ASP A 156 0.27 -8.90 24.24
CA ASP A 156 1.55 -8.87 24.94
C ASP A 156 2.65 -8.15 24.15
N GLY A 157 3.20 -7.06 24.70
CA GLY A 157 4.30 -6.29 24.10
C GLY A 157 3.95 -5.54 22.82
N LEU A 158 2.66 -5.45 22.44
CA LEU A 158 2.26 -4.72 21.25
C LEU A 158 2.69 -3.25 21.33
N GLY A 159 3.38 -2.80 20.29
CA GLY A 159 3.90 -1.44 20.19
C GLY A 159 5.36 -1.29 20.64
N ASP A 160 5.95 -2.36 21.19
CA ASP A 160 7.37 -2.45 21.48
C ASP A 160 8.15 -3.04 20.30
N GLU A 161 9.46 -2.76 20.27
CA GLU A 161 10.35 -3.18 19.17
C GLU A 161 10.41 -4.69 18.93
N ALA A 162 10.09 -5.50 19.93
CA ALA A 162 10.07 -6.96 19.82
C ALA A 162 8.92 -7.47 18.94
N THR A 163 7.88 -6.64 18.71
CA THR A 163 6.70 -7.02 17.92
C THR A 163 6.71 -6.46 16.49
N PHE A 164 7.63 -5.55 16.18
CA PHE A 164 7.78 -4.98 14.85
C PHE A 164 8.29 -6.01 13.85
N ASP A 165 8.45 -5.59 12.59
CA ASP A 165 8.96 -6.42 11.51
C ASP A 165 8.07 -7.63 11.22
N GLY A 166 6.80 -7.61 11.63
CA GLY A 166 5.89 -8.75 11.49
C GLY A 166 6.17 -9.88 12.49
N HIS A 167 6.55 -9.56 13.72
CA HIS A 167 6.70 -10.51 14.83
C HIS A 167 5.55 -10.44 15.84
N PRO A 168 4.31 -10.78 15.47
CA PRO A 168 3.18 -10.68 16.39
C PRO A 168 3.32 -11.62 17.59
N PRO A 169 2.84 -11.21 18.78
CA PRO A 169 2.64 -12.11 19.91
C PRO A 169 1.52 -13.10 19.59
N LEU A 170 1.88 -14.31 19.17
CA LEU A 170 0.93 -15.40 18.88
C LEU A 170 1.00 -16.48 19.95
N SER A 171 -0.15 -16.96 20.41
CA SER A 171 -0.28 -18.09 21.33
C SER A 171 -0.71 -19.37 20.59
N LEU A 172 -0.39 -20.53 21.17
CA LEU A 172 -0.94 -21.82 20.76
C LEU A 172 -2.42 -21.98 21.14
N ASP A 173 -2.95 -21.11 22.02
CA ASP A 173 -4.37 -21.09 22.33
C ASP A 173 -5.16 -20.76 21.06
N ALA A 174 -6.21 -21.53 20.77
CA ALA A 174 -7.11 -21.26 19.65
C ALA A 174 -8.05 -20.09 19.97
N ARG A 175 -7.51 -18.90 20.23
CA ARG A 175 -8.27 -17.69 20.54
C ARG A 175 -8.33 -16.73 19.35
N LEU A 176 -9.48 -16.08 19.19
CA LEU A 176 -9.66 -14.93 18.30
C LEU A 176 -10.11 -13.72 19.12
N PHE A 177 -9.39 -12.61 18.99
CA PHE A 177 -9.64 -11.39 19.73
C PHE A 177 -10.57 -10.45 18.98
N GLY A 178 -11.54 -9.87 19.69
CA GLY A 178 -12.45 -8.85 19.17
C GLY A 178 -12.66 -7.72 20.18
N PRO A 179 -13.11 -6.53 19.74
CA PRO A 179 -13.15 -5.35 20.58
C PRO A 179 -14.38 -5.27 21.50
N TYR A 180 -15.29 -6.23 21.42
CA TYR A 180 -16.54 -6.21 22.17
C TYR A 180 -16.45 -7.08 23.43
N PRO A 181 -16.82 -6.54 24.61
CA PRO A 181 -16.85 -7.31 25.83
C PRO A 181 -17.94 -8.38 25.78
N GLU A 182 -17.75 -9.43 26.58
CA GLU A 182 -18.69 -10.55 26.74
C GLU A 182 -19.14 -11.14 25.39
N PRO A 183 -18.20 -11.66 24.57
CA PRO A 183 -18.55 -12.29 23.30
C PRO A 183 -19.28 -13.61 23.56
N PHE A 184 -20.28 -13.91 22.71
CA PHE A 184 -20.95 -15.20 22.75
C PHE A 184 -20.09 -16.26 22.04
N THR A 185 -19.54 -17.20 22.80
CA THR A 185 -18.45 -18.08 22.33
C THR A 185 -18.91 -19.31 21.53
N GLY A 186 -20.09 -19.85 21.83
CA GLY A 186 -20.55 -21.15 21.35
C GLY A 186 -20.49 -21.36 19.82
N PRO A 187 -21.04 -20.45 18.99
CA PRO A 187 -21.06 -20.62 17.54
C PRO A 187 -19.66 -20.66 16.93
N MET A 188 -18.78 -19.75 17.36
CA MET A 188 -17.40 -19.69 16.87
C MET A 188 -16.63 -20.94 17.25
N LEU A 189 -16.73 -21.36 18.52
CA LEU A 189 -16.06 -22.57 19.00
C LEU A 189 -16.55 -23.82 18.25
N ASN A 190 -17.87 -23.97 18.06
CA ASN A 190 -18.44 -25.13 17.40
C ASN A 190 -18.18 -25.17 15.88
N MET A 191 -18.11 -24.03 15.21
CA MET A 191 -17.99 -23.96 13.74
C MET A 191 -16.54 -23.86 13.26
N THR A 192 -15.67 -23.23 14.05
CA THR A 192 -14.29 -22.93 13.66
C THR A 192 -13.24 -23.53 14.60
N GLY A 193 -13.63 -23.94 15.82
CA GLY A 193 -12.69 -24.37 16.85
C GLY A 193 -12.03 -23.23 17.61
N TYR A 194 -12.30 -21.96 17.27
CA TYR A 194 -11.76 -20.81 17.98
C TYR A 194 -12.67 -20.33 19.12
N GLU A 195 -12.05 -20.01 20.25
CA GLU A 195 -12.67 -19.27 21.33
C GLU A 195 -12.56 -17.77 21.07
N VAL A 196 -13.71 -17.10 20.84
CA VAL A 196 -13.74 -15.64 20.75
C VAL A 196 -13.52 -15.01 22.12
N THR A 197 -12.58 -14.09 22.20
CA THR A 197 -12.10 -13.47 23.43
C THR A 197 -12.16 -11.95 23.30
N TYR A 198 -12.57 -11.25 24.35
CA TYR A 198 -12.48 -9.79 24.39
C TYR A 198 -11.01 -9.35 24.38
N GLY A 199 -10.65 -8.49 23.44
CA GLY A 199 -9.31 -7.94 23.26
C GLY A 199 -9.38 -6.43 22.98
N PRO A 200 -9.20 -5.57 24.01
CA PRO A 200 -9.23 -4.12 23.82
C PRO A 200 -8.10 -3.60 22.93
N HIS A 201 -7.01 -4.37 22.76
CA HIS A 201 -5.92 -4.03 21.86
C HIS A 201 -6.34 -4.03 20.38
N MET A 202 -7.45 -4.68 20.02
CA MET A 202 -7.92 -4.74 18.63
C MET A 202 -8.31 -3.38 18.04
N VAL A 203 -8.61 -2.38 18.88
CA VAL A 203 -8.87 -0.99 18.47
C VAL A 203 -7.66 -0.06 18.65
N GLY A 204 -6.54 -0.58 19.12
CA GLY A 204 -5.30 0.17 19.33
C GLY A 204 -4.39 0.16 18.10
N SER A 205 -3.74 1.29 17.82
CA SER A 205 -2.79 1.47 16.72
C SER A 205 -1.59 0.50 16.79
N SER A 206 -1.23 0.04 17.99
CA SER A 206 -0.10 -0.88 18.21
C SER A 206 -0.28 -2.24 17.53
N LEU A 207 -1.52 -2.69 17.30
CA LEU A 207 -1.81 -3.87 16.49
C LEU A 207 -1.24 -3.71 15.07
N CYS A 208 -1.56 -2.58 14.42
CA CYS A 208 -1.06 -2.24 13.08
C CYS A 208 0.46 -2.03 13.07
N GLY A 209 1.01 -1.52 14.18
CA GLY A 209 2.44 -1.30 14.38
C GLY A 209 3.32 -2.53 14.19
N THR A 210 2.77 -3.74 14.38
CA THR A 210 3.44 -5.03 14.13
C THR A 210 4.01 -5.11 12.70
N CYS A 211 3.20 -4.78 11.69
CA CYS A 211 3.60 -4.82 10.28
C CYS A 211 3.96 -3.43 9.72
N HIS A 212 3.40 -2.36 10.28
CA HIS A 212 3.63 -0.98 9.86
C HIS A 212 4.75 -0.28 10.66
N THR A 213 5.71 -1.09 11.13
CA THR A 213 7.04 -0.67 11.57
C THR A 213 8.01 -1.73 11.07
N LEU A 214 8.74 -1.44 10.00
CA LEU A 214 9.64 -2.40 9.35
C LEU A 214 11.06 -1.85 9.32
N ARG A 215 11.97 -2.63 9.87
CA ARG A 215 13.41 -2.49 9.77
C ARG A 215 13.92 -3.55 8.79
N THR A 216 14.65 -3.12 7.79
CA THR A 216 15.42 -4.02 6.94
C THR A 216 16.84 -4.15 7.46
N HIS A 217 17.41 -5.34 7.34
CA HIS A 217 18.79 -5.60 7.71
C HIS A 217 19.65 -5.52 6.43
N PRO A 218 20.50 -4.49 6.29
CA PRO A 218 21.29 -4.34 5.08
C PRO A 218 22.22 -5.54 4.90
N SER A 219 22.30 -6.11 3.69
CA SER A 219 23.16 -7.27 3.42
C SER A 219 24.66 -7.03 3.66
N SER A 220 25.07 -5.78 3.82
CA SER A 220 26.42 -5.37 4.23
C SER A 220 26.72 -5.60 5.72
N GLY A 221 25.71 -5.92 6.54
CA GLY A 221 25.82 -6.01 7.99
C GLY A 221 25.81 -4.66 8.72
N ALA A 222 25.40 -3.57 8.03
CA ALA A 222 25.18 -2.28 8.67
C ALA A 222 23.99 -2.32 9.65
N ASP A 223 23.83 -1.27 10.45
CA ASP A 223 22.70 -1.14 11.37
C ASP A 223 21.36 -1.26 10.63
N PRO A 224 20.30 -1.82 11.27
CA PRO A 224 19.00 -1.97 10.64
C PRO A 224 18.45 -0.63 10.15
N PHE A 225 18.02 -0.59 8.89
CA PHE A 225 17.44 0.60 8.29
C PHE A 225 15.93 0.60 8.53
N LEU A 226 15.39 1.69 9.06
CA LEU A 226 13.94 1.85 9.25
C LEU A 226 13.25 2.12 7.92
N GLU A 227 12.96 1.06 7.16
CA GLU A 227 12.32 1.11 5.84
C GLU A 227 10.93 1.74 5.91
N GLN A 228 10.10 1.30 6.86
CA GLN A 228 8.73 1.79 7.03
C GLN A 228 8.48 2.13 8.49
N SER A 229 7.95 3.32 8.72
CA SER A 229 7.70 3.85 10.06
C SER A 229 6.34 4.51 10.32
N PRO A 230 5.22 4.20 9.61
CA PRO A 230 3.93 4.86 9.87
C PRO A 230 3.53 4.90 11.36
N TYR A 231 3.73 3.81 12.09
CA TYR A 231 3.34 3.77 13.51
C TYR A 231 4.27 4.61 14.42
N LEU A 232 5.57 4.65 14.15
CA LEU A 232 6.51 5.53 14.88
C LEU A 232 6.25 7.00 14.56
N GLU A 233 5.99 7.31 13.28
CA GLU A 233 5.61 8.65 12.82
C GLU A 233 4.30 9.10 13.50
N TRP A 234 3.31 8.20 13.63
CA TRP A 234 2.06 8.48 14.34
C TRP A 234 2.23 8.73 15.83
N ARG A 235 3.16 8.03 16.50
CA ARG A 235 3.46 8.26 17.92
C ARG A 235 4.01 9.66 18.19
N ASN A 236 4.67 10.27 17.21
CA ASN A 236 5.13 11.66 17.25
C ASN A 236 4.18 12.59 16.49
N SER A 237 2.89 12.51 16.79
CA SER A 237 1.86 13.39 16.24
C SER A 237 0.82 13.75 17.28
N ASP A 238 0.06 14.81 17.02
CA ASP A 238 -1.12 15.21 17.81
C ASP A 238 -2.24 14.15 17.78
N PHE A 239 -2.19 13.21 16.82
CA PHE A 239 -3.17 12.14 16.70
C PHE A 239 -2.87 10.98 17.64
N SER A 240 -1.65 10.87 18.17
CA SER A 240 -1.34 9.85 19.16
C SER A 240 -2.17 10.06 20.43
N TYR A 241 -2.63 8.96 21.02
CA TYR A 241 -3.20 8.95 22.36
C TYR A 241 -2.20 8.42 23.40
N GLU A 242 -1.03 7.94 22.98
CA GLU A 242 -0.09 7.23 23.87
C GLU A 242 0.59 8.18 24.88
N GLN A 243 0.67 9.46 24.56
CA GLN A 243 1.15 10.51 25.47
C GLN A 243 0.02 11.24 26.21
N GLY A 244 -1.22 10.76 26.09
CA GLY A 244 -2.43 11.39 26.62
C GLY A 244 -3.43 11.68 25.50
N ALA A 245 -4.66 11.19 25.66
CA ALA A 245 -5.71 11.42 24.68
C ALA A 245 -6.19 12.88 24.70
N THR A 246 -6.28 13.49 23.52
CA THR A 246 -6.85 14.82 23.27
C THR A 246 -8.04 14.72 22.32
N GLU A 247 -8.73 15.83 22.07
CA GLU A 247 -9.81 15.88 21.08
C GLU A 247 -9.35 15.52 19.65
N LYS A 248 -8.05 15.71 19.35
CA LYS A 248 -7.43 15.35 18.07
C LYS A 248 -7.00 13.88 18.00
N SER A 249 -6.86 13.18 19.12
CA SER A 249 -6.32 11.81 19.12
C SER A 249 -7.20 10.85 18.33
N ARG A 250 -6.59 10.07 17.44
CA ARG A 250 -7.25 9.08 16.58
C ARG A 250 -6.34 7.86 16.44
N SER A 251 -6.88 6.66 16.60
CA SER A 251 -6.14 5.43 16.28
C SER A 251 -6.04 5.21 14.77
N CYS A 252 -5.16 4.31 14.34
CA CYS A 252 -5.09 3.89 12.93
C CYS A 252 -6.47 3.41 12.43
N GLN A 253 -7.14 2.60 13.24
CA GLN A 253 -8.49 2.08 12.96
C GLN A 253 -9.53 3.20 12.89
N ALA A 254 -9.40 4.25 13.70
CA ALA A 254 -10.33 5.36 13.71
C ALA A 254 -10.40 6.08 12.35
N CYS A 255 -9.27 6.17 11.65
CA CYS A 255 -9.17 6.77 10.32
C CYS A 255 -9.38 5.75 9.17
N HIS A 256 -8.76 4.57 9.25
CA HIS A 256 -8.72 3.61 8.14
C HIS A 256 -9.87 2.60 8.12
N MET A 257 -10.64 2.48 9.21
CA MET A 257 -11.80 1.57 9.29
C MET A 257 -13.07 2.39 9.56
N THR A 258 -13.90 2.55 8.53
CA THR A 258 -15.09 3.41 8.57
C THR A 258 -16.11 2.86 9.56
N ASP A 259 -16.52 3.69 10.51
CA ASP A 259 -17.62 3.42 11.44
C ASP A 259 -18.97 3.46 10.70
N VAL A 260 -19.75 2.39 10.84
CA VAL A 260 -21.09 2.21 10.24
C VAL A 260 -22.21 2.20 11.29
N GLY A 261 -21.89 2.56 12.54
CA GLY A 261 -22.84 2.59 13.64
C GLY A 261 -23.10 1.21 14.24
N SER A 262 -24.29 1.02 14.78
CA SER A 262 -24.67 -0.22 15.47
C SER A 262 -25.23 -1.25 14.50
N MET A 263 -24.76 -2.50 14.57
CA MET A 263 -25.35 -3.62 13.83
C MET A 263 -25.01 -4.99 14.46
N LYS A 264 -25.79 -6.02 14.12
CA LYS A 264 -25.43 -7.43 14.39
C LYS A 264 -24.24 -7.82 13.49
N ILE A 265 -23.20 -8.39 14.10
CA ILE A 265 -21.90 -8.66 13.44
C ILE A 265 -21.74 -10.10 12.90
N ALA A 266 -22.81 -10.90 12.93
CA ALA A 266 -22.83 -12.24 12.37
C ALA A 266 -24.26 -12.75 12.17
N HIS A 267 -24.45 -13.68 11.24
CA HIS A 267 -25.66 -14.49 11.09
C HIS A 267 -25.34 -15.99 11.20
N ALA A 268 -26.36 -16.84 11.33
CA ALA A 268 -26.18 -18.29 11.37
C ALA A 268 -25.82 -18.83 9.97
N PRO A 269 -25.06 -19.94 9.84
CA PRO A 269 -24.69 -20.51 8.54
C PRO A 269 -25.88 -20.84 7.60
N SER A 270 -27.10 -20.94 8.15
CA SER A 270 -28.33 -21.07 7.37
C SER A 270 -28.79 -19.80 6.65
N GLY A 271 -28.12 -18.66 6.87
CA GLY A 271 -28.47 -17.35 6.28
C GLY A 271 -29.42 -16.49 7.09
N PHE A 272 -29.88 -16.96 8.26
CA PHE A 272 -30.78 -16.21 9.14
C PHE A 272 -30.03 -15.63 10.33
N ASP A 273 -30.53 -14.53 10.88
CA ASP A 273 -30.01 -13.95 12.11
C ASP A 273 -29.99 -14.97 13.26
N PHE A 274 -28.96 -14.89 14.09
CA PHE A 274 -28.99 -15.55 15.39
C PHE A 274 -29.97 -14.81 16.31
N ALA A 275 -31.01 -15.49 16.78
CA ALA A 275 -32.03 -14.90 17.64
C ALA A 275 -31.51 -14.32 18.98
N PHE A 276 -30.31 -14.73 19.41
CA PHE A 276 -29.66 -14.26 20.64
C PHE A 276 -28.64 -13.14 20.41
N LEU A 277 -28.37 -12.74 19.16
CA LEU A 277 -27.41 -11.67 18.88
C LEU A 277 -28.08 -10.31 18.95
N GLU A 278 -27.47 -9.44 19.75
CA GLU A 278 -27.79 -8.03 19.84
C GLU A 278 -26.83 -7.21 18.97
N ASP A 279 -27.23 -5.97 18.68
CA ASP A 279 -26.37 -5.02 17.97
C ASP A 279 -25.13 -4.71 18.79
N ARG A 280 -23.98 -4.63 18.09
CA ARG A 280 -22.76 -4.08 18.67
C ARG A 280 -22.61 -2.63 18.23
N PRO A 281 -22.20 -1.70 19.12
CA PRO A 281 -22.02 -0.31 18.76
C PRO A 281 -20.72 -0.09 17.96
N GLU A 282 -20.64 1.05 17.27
CA GLU A 282 -19.41 1.55 16.61
C GLU A 282 -18.71 0.49 15.74
N VAL A 283 -19.48 -0.29 14.98
CA VAL A 283 -18.92 -1.33 14.11
C VAL A 283 -18.17 -0.67 12.98
N ARG A 284 -16.97 -1.18 12.69
CA ARG A 284 -16.10 -0.64 11.64
C ARG A 284 -15.92 -1.61 10.49
N THR A 285 -15.96 -1.07 9.28
CA THR A 285 -15.72 -1.82 8.03
C THR A 285 -14.23 -2.06 7.80
N HIS A 286 -13.92 -3.09 7.03
CA HIS A 286 -12.55 -3.58 6.83
C HIS A 286 -11.97 -3.19 5.45
N GLY A 287 -12.43 -2.07 4.87
CA GLY A 287 -11.94 -1.59 3.58
C GLY A 287 -10.51 -1.05 3.58
N ILE A 288 -10.01 -0.55 4.72
CA ILE A 288 -8.60 -0.21 5.02
C ILE A 288 -7.84 0.36 3.82
N VAL A 289 -8.35 1.46 3.26
CA VAL A 289 -7.77 2.09 2.07
C VAL A 289 -6.54 2.95 2.44
N GLY A 290 -5.59 3.01 1.50
CA GLY A 290 -4.32 3.74 1.65
C GLY A 290 -4.08 4.71 0.48
N GLY A 291 -2.90 4.65 -0.13
CA GLY A 291 -2.57 5.46 -1.31
C GLY A 291 -2.48 4.70 -2.63
N ASN A 292 -2.63 3.38 -2.65
CA ASN A 292 -2.24 2.56 -3.80
C ASN A 292 -3.38 2.27 -4.80
N ALA A 293 -4.05 3.31 -5.31
CA ALA A 293 -5.13 3.15 -6.29
C ALA A 293 -4.66 2.45 -7.56
N MET A 294 -3.44 2.74 -8.01
CA MET A 294 -2.82 2.11 -9.17
C MET A 294 -2.69 0.58 -9.04
N LEU A 295 -2.28 0.06 -7.87
CA LEU A 295 -2.24 -1.39 -7.65
C LEU A 295 -3.64 -2.00 -7.71
N LEU A 296 -4.65 -1.32 -7.18
CA LEU A 296 -6.03 -1.80 -7.25
C LEU A 296 -6.52 -1.86 -8.70
N ASP A 297 -6.19 -0.88 -9.54
CA ASP A 297 -6.50 -0.94 -10.97
C ASP A 297 -5.77 -2.11 -11.67
N LEU A 298 -4.49 -2.35 -11.34
CA LEU A 298 -3.74 -3.48 -11.87
C LEU A 298 -4.37 -4.82 -11.49
N LEU A 299 -4.79 -4.96 -10.23
CA LEU A 299 -5.49 -6.15 -9.73
C LEU A 299 -6.86 -6.32 -10.39
N ALA A 300 -7.61 -5.24 -10.60
CA ALA A 300 -8.89 -5.25 -11.29
C ALA A 300 -8.74 -5.77 -12.74
N ALA A 301 -7.73 -5.29 -13.46
CA ALA A 301 -7.48 -5.64 -14.86
C ALA A 301 -6.84 -7.02 -15.04
N ASN A 302 -6.10 -7.52 -14.05
CA ASN A 302 -5.27 -8.72 -14.18
C ASN A 302 -5.59 -9.82 -13.15
N GLY A 303 -6.75 -9.76 -12.51
CA GLY A 303 -7.10 -10.61 -11.37
C GLY A 303 -6.95 -12.11 -11.64
N GLU A 304 -7.45 -12.61 -12.78
CA GLU A 304 -7.33 -14.02 -13.16
C GLU A 304 -5.86 -14.45 -13.27
N GLU A 305 -5.05 -13.65 -13.97
CA GLU A 305 -3.63 -13.94 -14.18
C GLU A 305 -2.85 -13.95 -12.84
N LEU A 306 -3.22 -13.07 -11.92
CA LEU A 306 -2.60 -12.91 -10.60
C LEU A 306 -3.12 -13.90 -9.55
N GLY A 307 -4.19 -14.65 -9.85
CA GLY A 307 -4.83 -15.55 -8.89
C GLY A 307 -5.60 -14.81 -7.78
N ALA A 308 -6.22 -13.68 -8.13
CA ALA A 308 -7.04 -12.89 -7.22
C ALA A 308 -8.28 -13.65 -6.75
N LEU A 309 -8.55 -13.60 -5.44
CA LEU A 309 -9.75 -14.16 -4.83
C LEU A 309 -10.95 -13.21 -4.87
N ALA A 310 -10.68 -11.90 -4.86
CA ALA A 310 -11.71 -10.86 -4.97
C ALA A 310 -12.13 -10.64 -6.42
N SER A 311 -13.35 -10.13 -6.61
CA SER A 311 -13.86 -9.80 -7.94
C SER A 311 -13.25 -8.49 -8.46
N THR A 312 -13.29 -8.28 -9.78
CA THR A 312 -12.94 -6.99 -10.39
C THR A 312 -13.72 -5.82 -9.76
N ALA A 313 -15.00 -6.02 -9.47
CA ALA A 313 -15.85 -4.99 -8.85
C ALA A 313 -15.40 -4.62 -7.43
N ASP A 314 -14.83 -5.56 -6.66
CA ASP A 314 -14.27 -5.28 -5.34
C ASP A 314 -13.05 -4.35 -5.44
N TYR A 315 -12.15 -4.62 -6.39
CA TYR A 315 -10.99 -3.78 -6.65
C TYR A 315 -11.37 -2.39 -7.15
N GLU A 316 -12.29 -2.30 -8.12
CA GLU A 316 -12.79 -1.02 -8.64
C GLU A 316 -13.43 -0.17 -7.52
N ARG A 317 -14.25 -0.79 -6.66
CA ARG A 317 -14.84 -0.12 -5.49
C ARG A 317 -13.77 0.47 -4.57
N LEU A 318 -12.71 -0.29 -4.27
CA LEU A 318 -11.64 0.17 -3.40
C LEU A 318 -10.71 1.18 -4.08
N ALA A 319 -10.51 1.10 -5.40
CA ALA A 319 -9.77 2.08 -6.17
C ALA A 319 -10.47 3.45 -6.11
N VAL A 320 -11.80 3.47 -6.28
CA VAL A 320 -12.62 4.68 -6.11
C VAL A 320 -12.52 5.24 -4.69
N LYS A 321 -12.68 4.40 -3.65
CA LYS A 321 -12.54 4.84 -2.25
C LYS A 321 -11.13 5.39 -1.95
N THR A 322 -10.10 4.74 -2.49
CA THR A 322 -8.71 5.19 -2.35
C THR A 322 -8.50 6.57 -2.97
N ARG A 323 -9.01 6.79 -4.18
CA ARG A 323 -8.95 8.10 -4.85
C ARG A 323 -9.73 9.18 -4.11
N GLN A 324 -10.88 8.85 -3.54
CA GLN A 324 -11.66 9.78 -2.71
C GLN A 324 -10.92 10.20 -1.42
N GLN A 325 -10.21 9.27 -0.79
CA GLN A 325 -9.36 9.58 0.37
C GLN A 325 -8.18 10.48 -0.03
N LEU A 326 -7.51 10.15 -1.13
CA LEU A 326 -6.39 10.93 -1.65
C LEU A 326 -6.83 12.35 -2.05
N GLY A 327 -7.87 12.45 -2.89
CA GLY A 327 -8.39 13.68 -3.50
C GLY A 327 -9.33 14.48 -2.60
N GLY A 328 -8.89 14.83 -1.38
CA GLY A 328 -9.61 15.79 -0.53
C GLY A 328 -9.53 15.54 0.97
N GLN A 329 -9.05 14.38 1.42
CA GLN A 329 -8.95 14.04 2.85
C GLN A 329 -7.50 13.95 3.34
N THR A 330 -6.52 13.86 2.43
CA THR A 330 -5.12 13.59 2.77
C THR A 330 -4.25 14.85 2.88
N VAL A 331 -4.49 15.85 2.01
CA VAL A 331 -3.71 17.11 1.93
C VAL A 331 -4.63 18.32 2.06
N SER A 332 -4.14 19.38 2.69
CA SER A 332 -4.63 20.75 2.45
C SER A 332 -3.66 21.51 1.56
N LEU A 333 -4.18 22.30 0.63
CA LEU A 333 -3.40 23.14 -0.26
C LEU A 333 -3.95 24.57 -0.18
N GLU A 334 -3.07 25.52 0.09
CA GLU A 334 -3.35 26.95 0.01
C GLU A 334 -2.34 27.61 -0.94
N VAL A 335 -2.83 28.47 -1.83
CA VAL A 335 -2.00 29.27 -2.74
C VAL A 335 -2.20 30.73 -2.38
N GLU A 336 -1.20 31.30 -1.72
CA GLU A 336 -1.24 32.66 -1.21
C GLU A 336 -0.69 33.61 -2.27
N ALA A 337 -1.53 34.51 -2.77
CA ALA A 337 -1.07 35.56 -3.67
C ALA A 337 -0.06 36.46 -2.96
N GLY A 338 1.12 36.64 -3.56
CA GLY A 338 2.09 37.63 -3.15
C GLY A 338 2.02 38.90 -4.01
N GLU A 339 3.15 39.58 -4.10
CA GLU A 339 3.28 40.81 -4.87
C GLU A 339 3.53 40.53 -6.35
N SER A 340 3.12 41.47 -7.20
CA SER A 340 3.51 41.51 -8.61
C SER A 340 4.12 42.86 -8.90
N SER A 341 5.32 42.82 -9.47
CA SER A 341 6.02 43.98 -10.01
C SER A 341 6.06 43.86 -11.55
N PRO A 342 6.58 44.88 -12.26
CA PRO A 342 6.79 44.78 -13.70
C PRO A 342 7.66 43.59 -14.12
N ASP A 343 8.58 43.15 -13.26
CA ASP A 343 9.62 42.16 -13.58
C ASP A 343 9.48 40.85 -12.79
N THR A 344 8.63 40.81 -11.75
CA THR A 344 8.51 39.66 -10.85
C THR A 344 7.08 39.35 -10.46
N ILE A 345 6.81 38.07 -10.27
CA ILE A 345 5.61 37.55 -9.60
C ILE A 345 6.01 36.71 -8.41
N GLU A 346 5.37 36.99 -7.27
CA GLU A 346 5.61 36.27 -6.02
C GLU A 346 4.33 35.65 -5.50
N PHE A 347 4.44 34.44 -4.96
CA PHE A 347 3.37 33.75 -4.26
C PHE A 347 3.94 32.63 -3.41
N ASN A 348 3.15 32.13 -2.47
CA ASN A 348 3.52 30.95 -1.69
C ASN A 348 2.53 29.81 -1.93
N VAL A 349 3.05 28.60 -1.81
CA VAL A 349 2.26 27.37 -1.80
C VAL A 349 2.44 26.73 -0.44
N VAL A 350 1.36 26.62 0.33
CA VAL A 350 1.35 25.95 1.63
C VAL A 350 0.68 24.60 1.47
N VAL A 351 1.39 23.52 1.84
CA VAL A 351 0.90 22.15 1.77
C VAL A 351 0.85 21.56 3.17
N GLY A 352 -0.35 21.25 3.64
CA GLY A 352 -0.58 20.66 4.97
C GLY A 352 -0.86 19.17 4.91
N ASN A 353 -0.35 18.44 5.89
CA ASN A 353 -0.56 17.02 6.10
C ASN A 353 -1.74 16.78 7.05
N ARG A 354 -2.79 16.11 6.54
CA ARG A 354 -3.97 15.74 7.35
C ARG A 354 -3.87 14.34 7.95
N ALA A 355 -2.84 13.58 7.59
CA ALA A 355 -2.59 12.26 8.16
C ALA A 355 -1.86 12.36 9.51
N GLY A 356 -2.06 11.35 10.35
CA GLY A 356 -1.37 11.25 11.63
C GLY A 356 0.09 10.78 11.53
N HIS A 357 0.57 10.42 10.35
CA HIS A 357 1.95 9.99 10.09
C HIS A 357 2.55 10.86 8.98
N ARG A 358 3.78 10.58 8.53
CA ARG A 358 4.37 11.36 7.43
C ARG A 358 3.56 11.21 6.14
N LEU A 359 3.68 12.17 5.23
CA LEU A 359 3.00 12.13 3.95
C LEU A 359 3.99 12.34 2.79
N PRO A 360 4.15 11.35 1.89
CA PRO A 360 3.65 9.97 2.00
C PRO A 360 4.34 9.13 3.08
N THR A 361 3.65 8.14 3.66
CA THR A 361 4.25 7.15 4.58
C THR A 361 4.45 5.77 3.92
N GLY A 362 5.05 4.84 4.66
CA GLY A 362 5.18 3.43 4.28
C GLY A 362 6.36 3.18 3.36
N TYR A 363 6.14 2.38 2.31
CA TYR A 363 7.18 1.92 1.41
C TYR A 363 7.94 3.10 0.75
N PRO A 364 9.30 3.08 0.68
CA PRO A 364 10.06 4.28 0.31
C PRO A 364 9.88 4.78 -1.14
N SER A 365 9.22 4.01 -2.01
CA SER A 365 8.97 4.44 -3.39
C SER A 365 7.95 5.57 -3.51
N ARG A 366 7.15 5.81 -2.47
CA ARG A 366 6.09 6.83 -2.52
C ARG A 366 6.69 8.23 -2.58
N ARG A 367 6.18 9.05 -3.49
CA ARG A 367 6.51 10.48 -3.57
C ARG A 367 5.29 11.34 -3.81
N MET A 368 5.37 12.60 -3.42
CA MET A 368 4.47 13.65 -3.88
C MET A 368 5.25 14.90 -4.27
N TRP A 369 4.69 15.74 -5.11
CA TRP A 369 5.37 16.95 -5.60
C TRP A 369 4.37 18.03 -6.02
N LEU A 370 4.88 19.25 -6.20
CA LEU A 370 4.11 20.35 -6.78
C LEU A 370 4.20 20.34 -8.30
N GLU A 371 3.04 20.32 -8.96
CA GLU A 371 2.91 20.82 -10.33
C GLU A 371 2.39 22.25 -10.28
N VAL A 372 3.10 23.19 -10.92
CA VAL A 372 2.74 24.60 -10.95
C VAL A 372 2.74 25.12 -12.37
N GLN A 373 1.66 25.79 -12.77
CA GLN A 373 1.55 26.50 -14.04
C GLN A 373 1.18 27.96 -13.79
N VAL A 374 1.85 28.89 -14.48
CA VAL A 374 1.49 30.31 -14.47
C VAL A 374 1.12 30.74 -15.88
N GLU A 375 -0.11 31.25 -16.00
CA GLU A 375 -0.70 31.74 -17.23
C GLU A 375 -0.86 33.26 -17.19
N GLY A 376 -0.32 33.93 -18.21
CA GLY A 376 -0.48 35.36 -18.45
C GLY A 376 -1.43 35.64 -19.61
N PRO A 377 -1.53 36.89 -20.07
CA PRO A 377 -2.41 37.28 -21.18
C PRO A 377 -2.13 36.54 -22.50
N ASN A 378 -0.90 36.05 -22.70
CA ASN A 378 -0.48 35.35 -23.91
C ASN A 378 -0.31 33.82 -23.70
N GLY A 379 -0.93 33.26 -22.66
CA GLY A 379 -0.90 31.83 -22.34
C GLY A 379 0.12 31.45 -21.27
N VAL A 380 0.32 30.13 -21.09
CA VAL A 380 1.24 29.58 -20.10
C VAL A 380 2.68 29.93 -20.44
N TRP A 381 3.39 30.56 -19.51
CA TRP A 381 4.79 30.96 -19.68
C TRP A 381 5.73 30.35 -18.63
N PHE A 382 5.18 29.80 -17.55
CA PHE A 382 5.91 29.02 -16.57
C PHE A 382 5.17 27.70 -16.32
N ALA A 383 5.91 26.60 -16.31
CA ALA A 383 5.42 25.29 -15.90
C ALA A 383 6.55 24.51 -15.21
N SER A 384 6.29 24.00 -14.02
CA SER A 384 7.22 23.18 -13.24
C SER A 384 6.50 21.93 -12.72
N GLY A 385 7.20 20.81 -12.64
CA GLY A 385 6.69 19.59 -12.05
C GLY A 385 5.69 18.81 -12.92
N VAL A 386 5.62 19.10 -14.23
CA VAL A 386 4.69 18.43 -15.15
C VAL A 386 5.14 16.98 -15.37
N PRO A 387 4.32 15.96 -15.10
CA PRO A 387 4.67 14.57 -15.39
C PRO A 387 4.56 14.26 -16.90
N ASP A 388 5.44 13.39 -17.41
CA ASP A 388 5.26 12.73 -18.71
C ASP A 388 4.31 11.52 -18.62
N GLU A 389 4.04 10.88 -19.75
CA GLU A 389 3.13 9.73 -19.84
C GLU A 389 3.59 8.53 -18.99
N GLU A 390 4.90 8.39 -18.76
CA GLU A 390 5.46 7.37 -17.87
C GLU A 390 5.51 7.81 -16.39
N GLY A 391 5.10 9.04 -16.09
CA GLY A 391 5.12 9.60 -14.75
C GLY A 391 6.51 10.04 -14.27
N ARG A 392 7.42 10.37 -15.19
CA ARG A 392 8.66 11.12 -14.88
C ARG A 392 8.34 12.60 -14.79
N ILE A 393 8.94 13.29 -13.84
CA ILE A 393 8.71 14.72 -13.61
C ILE A 393 9.61 15.51 -14.58
N LEU A 394 9.06 16.51 -15.25
CA LEU A 394 9.78 17.39 -16.16
C LEU A 394 10.27 18.67 -15.46
N PRO A 395 11.46 19.19 -15.84
CA PRO A 395 12.44 18.57 -16.73
C PRO A 395 12.99 17.27 -16.12
N LYS A 396 13.37 16.30 -16.97
CA LYS A 396 13.88 14.99 -16.52
C LYS A 396 15.20 15.19 -15.76
N ALA A 397 15.12 15.37 -14.45
CA ALA A 397 16.29 15.37 -13.59
C ALA A 397 16.80 13.94 -13.39
N GLU A 398 18.07 13.81 -13.01
CA GLU A 398 18.60 12.53 -12.57
C GLU A 398 17.77 12.04 -11.37
N ALA A 399 17.36 10.77 -11.40
CA ALA A 399 16.61 10.18 -10.30
C ALA A 399 17.37 10.41 -8.98
N PHE A 400 16.63 10.73 -7.92
CA PHE A 400 17.18 10.93 -6.57
C PHE A 400 18.09 12.15 -6.38
N SER A 401 18.19 13.05 -7.37
CA SER A 401 19.03 14.26 -7.30
C SER A 401 18.29 15.52 -6.84
N MET A 402 16.96 15.52 -6.84
CA MET A 402 16.16 16.71 -6.51
C MET A 402 16.24 17.02 -5.00
N PRO A 403 16.78 18.18 -4.59
CA PRO A 403 16.84 18.56 -3.19
C PRO A 403 15.46 18.91 -2.63
N HIS A 404 15.39 19.16 -1.33
CA HIS A 404 14.28 19.93 -0.78
C HIS A 404 14.47 21.42 -1.14
N LEU A 405 13.38 22.08 -1.53
CA LEU A 405 13.34 23.47 -1.94
C LEU A 405 12.32 24.22 -1.11
N ASN A 406 12.76 25.30 -0.46
CA ASN A 406 11.89 26.28 0.18
C ASN A 406 11.60 27.48 -0.74
N GLN A 407 12.34 27.60 -1.85
CA GLN A 407 12.13 28.62 -2.86
C GLN A 407 12.29 28.06 -4.29
N ILE A 408 11.40 28.48 -5.19
CA ILE A 408 11.41 28.18 -6.62
C ILE A 408 11.47 29.49 -7.42
N THR A 409 12.47 29.60 -8.29
CA THR A 409 12.74 30.76 -9.15
C THR A 409 12.74 30.42 -10.64
N GLU A 410 12.85 29.14 -11.00
CA GLU A 410 12.90 28.68 -12.39
C GLU A 410 12.17 27.35 -12.60
N ALA A 411 11.76 27.08 -13.85
CA ALA A 411 10.92 25.95 -14.21
C ALA A 411 11.58 24.57 -13.96
N GLN A 412 12.90 24.54 -13.83
CA GLN A 412 13.68 23.32 -13.58
C GLN A 412 13.61 22.85 -12.13
N GLN A 413 13.21 23.74 -11.22
CA GLN A 413 13.12 23.49 -9.79
C GLN A 413 11.73 22.96 -9.45
N VAL A 414 11.69 21.77 -8.85
CA VAL A 414 10.45 21.10 -8.44
C VAL A 414 10.54 20.73 -6.97
N GLN A 415 9.59 21.20 -6.15
CA GLN A 415 9.48 20.71 -4.79
C GLN A 415 8.90 19.30 -4.78
N ILE A 416 9.67 18.35 -4.28
CA ILE A 416 9.31 16.94 -4.17
C ILE A 416 9.55 16.43 -2.75
N TRP A 417 8.51 15.86 -2.17
CA TRP A 417 8.50 15.21 -0.86
C TRP A 417 8.60 13.69 -1.04
N GLU A 418 9.75 13.14 -0.68
CA GLU A 418 10.09 11.73 -0.90
C GLU A 418 11.14 11.25 0.11
N ARG A 419 11.35 9.94 0.14
CA ARG A 419 12.51 9.33 0.79
C ARG A 419 13.49 8.85 -0.26
N VAL A 420 14.74 9.29 -0.14
CA VAL A 420 15.88 8.79 -0.90
C VAL A 420 16.83 8.10 0.05
N ALA A 421 16.98 6.78 -0.11
CA ALA A 421 17.94 5.99 0.64
C ALA A 421 19.20 5.72 -0.19
N VAL A 422 20.32 5.55 0.50
CA VAL A 422 21.59 5.11 -0.08
C VAL A 422 22.03 3.80 0.53
N ASN A 423 22.78 3.02 -0.24
CA ASN A 423 23.43 1.81 0.26
C ASN A 423 24.67 2.14 1.10
N SER A 424 25.34 1.11 1.64
CA SER A 424 26.56 1.29 2.45
C SER A 424 27.74 1.92 1.71
N ALA A 425 27.74 1.92 0.37
CA ALA A 425 28.73 2.63 -0.44
C ALA A 425 28.35 4.11 -0.70
N GLY A 426 27.20 4.56 -0.20
CA GLY A 426 26.70 5.93 -0.37
C GLY A 426 26.00 6.19 -1.70
N ALA A 427 25.77 5.18 -2.53
CA ALA A 427 25.04 5.33 -3.79
C ALA A 427 23.52 5.21 -3.57
N PRO A 428 22.68 6.06 -4.19
CA PRO A 428 21.23 5.93 -4.16
C PRO A 428 20.78 4.53 -4.58
N THR A 429 19.75 3.99 -3.93
CA THR A 429 19.27 2.64 -4.23
C THR A 429 17.76 2.51 -4.05
N THR A 430 17.17 1.68 -4.91
CA THR A 430 15.78 1.20 -4.82
C THR A 430 15.70 -0.25 -4.32
N ARG A 431 16.86 -0.83 -3.95
CA ARG A 431 16.94 -2.14 -3.31
C ARG A 431 16.84 -1.98 -1.80
N VAL A 432 15.66 -2.25 -1.25
CA VAL A 432 15.32 -2.09 0.17
C VAL A 432 16.22 -2.91 1.09
N ALA A 433 16.66 -4.10 0.64
CA ALA A 433 17.59 -4.96 1.38
C ALA A 433 19.02 -4.40 1.46
N THR A 434 19.31 -3.29 0.78
CA THR A 434 20.64 -2.66 0.78
C THR A 434 20.64 -1.23 1.30
N MET A 435 19.47 -0.67 1.62
CA MET A 435 19.33 0.67 2.19
C MET A 435 20.03 0.72 3.55
N ALA A 436 20.94 1.67 3.73
CA ALA A 436 21.72 1.79 4.98
C ALA A 436 21.41 3.10 5.72
N ARG A 437 21.13 4.18 4.99
CA ARG A 437 20.74 5.47 5.57
C ARG A 437 19.94 6.30 4.57
N SER A 438 19.19 7.27 5.08
CA SER A 438 18.54 8.28 4.25
C SER A 438 19.58 9.30 3.77
N LEU A 439 19.59 9.60 2.48
CA LEU A 439 20.21 10.79 1.92
C LEU A 439 19.27 11.99 2.04
N LYS A 440 17.98 11.75 1.84
CA LYS A 440 16.88 12.71 1.97
C LYS A 440 15.66 11.98 2.51
N ASP A 441 14.95 12.59 3.43
CA ASP A 441 13.62 12.20 3.87
C ASP A 441 12.88 13.45 4.32
N ASN A 442 12.37 14.18 3.33
CA ASN A 442 11.59 15.39 3.52
C ASN A 442 10.09 15.13 3.40
N ARG A 443 9.60 13.88 3.49
CA ARG A 443 8.16 13.59 3.50
C ARG A 443 7.49 14.45 4.59
N LEU A 444 6.37 15.10 4.28
CA LEU A 444 5.73 16.06 5.19
C LEU A 444 5.50 15.43 6.55
N LEU A 445 5.86 16.15 7.60
CA LEU A 445 5.69 15.69 8.98
C LEU A 445 4.21 15.68 9.35
N PRO A 446 3.78 14.78 10.27
CA PRO A 446 2.43 14.86 10.80
C PRO A 446 2.26 16.10 11.68
N LEU A 447 1.02 16.56 11.80
CA LEU A 447 0.66 17.63 12.72
C LEU A 447 1.14 17.31 14.14
N GLY A 448 1.83 18.26 14.76
CA GLY A 448 2.31 18.12 16.14
C GLY A 448 3.63 17.36 16.28
N TRP A 449 4.27 16.95 15.17
CA TRP A 449 5.62 16.38 15.24
C TRP A 449 6.59 17.36 15.91
N SER A 450 7.42 16.83 16.80
CA SER A 450 8.43 17.60 17.53
C SER A 450 9.77 16.88 17.58
N ALA A 451 10.86 17.65 17.56
CA ALA A 451 12.23 17.16 17.75
C ALA A 451 12.48 16.60 19.17
N ASP A 452 11.68 17.03 20.14
CA ASP A 452 11.69 16.50 21.51
C ASP A 452 10.60 15.43 21.75
N GLY A 453 9.84 15.08 20.70
CA GLY A 453 8.80 14.06 20.73
C GLY A 453 9.36 12.62 20.71
N PRO A 454 8.50 11.61 20.89
CA PRO A 454 8.92 10.22 20.86
C PRO A 454 9.45 9.83 19.48
N HIS A 455 10.50 9.00 19.44
CA HIS A 455 11.11 8.51 18.20
C HIS A 455 11.55 9.63 17.23
N ALA A 456 11.77 10.86 17.71
CA ALA A 456 12.20 11.98 16.88
C ALA A 456 13.54 11.71 16.20
N GLU A 457 14.44 10.95 16.84
CA GLU A 457 15.73 10.53 16.30
C GLU A 457 15.59 9.58 15.10
N ARG A 458 14.46 8.87 15.00
CA ARG A 458 14.17 7.92 13.91
C ARG A 458 13.21 8.47 12.86
N THR A 459 12.38 9.44 13.26
CA THR A 459 11.30 10.01 12.45
C THR A 459 11.55 11.47 12.09
N GLY A 460 12.74 12.01 12.35
CA GLY A 460 13.15 13.37 12.02
C GLY A 460 13.49 13.56 10.54
N PRO A 461 13.29 14.78 9.99
CA PRO A 461 13.54 15.03 8.57
C PRO A 461 15.02 14.97 8.24
N VAL A 462 15.34 14.58 7.00
CA VAL A 462 16.71 14.51 6.50
C VAL A 462 16.81 15.29 5.20
N GLY A 463 17.80 16.19 5.10
CA GLY A 463 18.05 16.95 3.88
C GLY A 463 17.10 18.12 3.63
N VAL A 464 16.50 18.69 4.69
CA VAL A 464 15.65 19.90 4.62
C VAL A 464 16.41 21.21 4.91
N GLY A 465 17.65 21.14 5.41
CA GLY A 465 18.44 22.33 5.77
C GLY A 465 17.87 23.07 6.98
N ASP A 466 18.11 24.37 7.06
CA ASP A 466 17.60 25.27 8.11
C ASP A 466 16.27 25.92 7.68
N ASP A 467 15.42 25.19 6.95
CA ASP A 467 14.15 25.73 6.44
C ASP A 467 13.16 25.98 7.59
N PRO A 468 12.86 27.25 7.93
CA PRO A 468 11.95 27.57 9.03
C PRO A 468 10.48 27.24 8.69
N ASP A 469 10.19 27.05 7.41
CA ASP A 469 8.84 26.84 6.88
C ASP A 469 8.48 25.34 6.75
N PHE A 470 9.44 24.43 6.97
CA PHE A 470 9.20 22.99 7.06
C PHE A 470 8.87 22.58 8.51
N LEU A 471 7.57 22.49 8.81
CA LEU A 471 7.05 22.36 10.18
C LEU A 471 6.34 21.02 10.42
N GLY A 472 6.06 20.74 11.70
CA GLY A 472 5.22 19.61 12.12
C GLY A 472 3.78 19.76 11.66
N GLY A 473 3.48 19.33 10.44
CA GLY A 473 2.14 19.34 9.84
C GLY A 473 2.06 20.05 8.48
N GLU A 474 3.08 20.79 8.06
CA GLU A 474 3.04 21.57 6.82
C GLU A 474 4.43 21.92 6.27
N ASP A 475 4.46 22.34 5.01
CA ASP A 475 5.60 22.95 4.33
C ASP A 475 5.10 24.12 3.48
N ARG A 476 5.85 25.23 3.46
CA ARG A 476 5.54 26.42 2.66
C ARG A 476 6.67 26.72 1.70
N VAL A 477 6.35 26.69 0.41
CA VAL A 477 7.32 26.93 -0.68
C VAL A 477 7.05 28.29 -1.30
N ALA A 478 8.07 29.15 -1.30
CA ALA A 478 8.03 30.45 -1.94
C ALA A 478 8.32 30.36 -3.44
N PHE A 479 7.56 31.07 -4.26
CA PHE A 479 7.83 31.25 -5.68
C PHE A 479 8.17 32.73 -5.92
N SER A 480 9.31 32.99 -6.55
CA SER A 480 9.72 34.32 -7.00
C SER A 480 10.21 34.20 -8.44
N LEU A 481 9.31 34.44 -9.39
CA LEU A 481 9.53 34.16 -10.80
C LEU A 481 9.73 35.47 -11.56
N THR A 482 10.70 35.49 -12.47
CA THR A 482 10.88 36.60 -13.42
C THR A 482 9.72 36.63 -14.41
N LEU A 483 8.93 37.71 -14.38
CA LEU A 483 7.81 37.93 -15.28
C LEU A 483 8.32 38.39 -16.65
N PRO A 484 8.06 37.65 -17.75
CA PRO A 484 8.42 38.12 -19.08
C PRO A 484 7.63 39.37 -19.46
N GLU A 485 8.27 40.38 -20.07
CA GLU A 485 7.58 41.60 -20.54
C GLU A 485 6.40 41.28 -21.45
N SER A 486 6.52 40.25 -22.29
CA SER A 486 5.46 39.78 -23.18
C SER A 486 4.25 39.19 -22.43
N GLN A 487 4.37 38.92 -21.15
CA GLN A 487 3.31 38.37 -20.29
C GLN A 487 2.82 39.39 -19.27
N ALA A 488 3.24 40.66 -19.36
CA ALA A 488 2.83 41.71 -18.44
C ALA A 488 1.30 41.83 -18.33
N GLY A 489 0.80 41.89 -17.11
CA GLY A 489 -0.64 41.97 -16.81
C GLY A 489 -1.06 40.97 -15.75
N LYS A 490 -2.36 40.63 -15.76
CA LYS A 490 -2.95 39.70 -14.80
C LYS A 490 -2.46 38.28 -15.04
N GLN A 491 -1.96 37.65 -13.99
CA GLN A 491 -1.50 36.27 -13.98
C GLN A 491 -2.51 35.38 -13.26
N THR A 492 -2.64 34.15 -13.73
CA THR A 492 -3.35 33.06 -13.04
C THR A 492 -2.33 31.99 -12.69
N VAL A 493 -2.26 31.63 -11.41
CA VAL A 493 -1.41 30.56 -10.90
C VAL A 493 -2.29 29.36 -10.61
N GLU A 494 -1.94 28.21 -11.16
CA GLU A 494 -2.56 26.92 -10.91
C GLU A 494 -1.54 25.98 -10.28
N VAL A 495 -1.94 25.36 -9.17
CA VAL A 495 -1.08 24.47 -8.38
C VAL A 495 -1.82 23.17 -8.16
N ARG A 496 -1.13 22.05 -8.38
CA ARG A 496 -1.61 20.72 -8.00
C ARG A 496 -0.58 20.03 -7.12
N VAL A 497 -1.05 19.31 -6.12
CA VAL A 497 -0.23 18.35 -5.37
C VAL A 497 -0.46 16.97 -5.98
N LEU A 498 0.56 16.41 -6.59
CA LEU A 498 0.51 15.10 -7.24
C LEU A 498 1.16 14.05 -6.38
N PHE A 499 0.65 12.82 -6.45
CA PHE A 499 1.15 11.66 -5.73
C PHE A 499 1.46 10.51 -6.67
N GLN A 500 2.60 9.85 -6.45
CA GLN A 500 2.99 8.68 -7.21
C GLN A 500 3.45 7.54 -6.31
N THR A 501 2.83 6.40 -6.57
CA THR A 501 3.04 5.12 -5.88
C THR A 501 4.36 4.45 -6.30
N MET A 502 4.60 4.35 -7.61
CA MET A 502 5.75 3.65 -8.19
C MET A 502 6.40 4.56 -9.24
N PRO A 503 7.31 5.46 -8.83
CA PRO A 503 8.01 6.31 -9.77
C PRO A 503 8.94 5.50 -10.68
N PRO A 504 9.23 5.96 -11.92
CA PRO A 504 10.00 5.19 -12.88
C PRO A 504 11.37 4.71 -12.37
N ALA A 505 12.05 5.49 -11.53
CA ALA A 505 13.33 5.07 -10.93
C ALA A 505 13.23 3.75 -10.13
N TRP A 506 12.03 3.39 -9.64
CA TRP A 506 11.75 2.17 -8.90
C TRP A 506 11.25 1.02 -9.78
N THR A 507 10.84 1.28 -11.02
CA THR A 507 10.32 0.27 -11.95
C THR A 507 11.26 -0.01 -13.11
N ASP A 508 12.05 0.98 -13.53
CA ASP A 508 13.06 0.88 -14.59
C ASP A 508 14.08 -0.25 -14.34
N PRO A 509 14.50 -0.58 -13.09
CA PRO A 509 15.36 -1.74 -12.83
C PRO A 509 14.78 -3.09 -13.28
N PHE A 510 13.46 -3.19 -13.47
CA PHE A 510 12.80 -4.41 -13.94
C PHE A 510 12.75 -4.52 -15.47
N ALA A 511 13.18 -3.49 -16.21
CA ALA A 511 13.05 -3.44 -17.67
C ALA A 511 13.77 -4.59 -18.40
N GLU A 512 14.84 -5.13 -17.82
CA GLU A 512 15.54 -6.30 -18.36
C GLU A 512 14.74 -7.60 -18.19
N GLY A 513 13.73 -7.64 -17.32
CA GLY A 513 12.82 -8.77 -17.15
C GLY A 513 13.55 -10.06 -16.77
N LYS A 514 14.45 -10.01 -15.79
CA LYS A 514 15.30 -11.13 -15.35
C LYS A 514 14.48 -12.27 -14.76
N SER A 515 13.33 -11.96 -14.17
CA SER A 515 12.38 -12.94 -13.64
C SER A 515 11.03 -12.88 -14.36
N GLU A 516 10.24 -13.94 -14.23
CA GLU A 516 8.86 -13.93 -14.73
C GLU A 516 7.99 -12.87 -14.03
N ALA A 517 8.23 -12.66 -12.73
CA ALA A 517 7.53 -11.62 -11.96
C ALA A 517 7.84 -10.21 -12.50
N GLU A 518 9.10 -9.92 -12.81
CA GLU A 518 9.51 -8.64 -13.41
C GLU A 518 8.88 -8.43 -14.79
N ARG A 519 8.88 -9.46 -15.66
CA ARG A 519 8.26 -9.39 -17.00
C ARG A 519 6.75 -9.17 -16.90
N ARG A 520 6.09 -9.93 -16.03
CA ARG A 520 4.64 -9.83 -15.79
C ARG A 520 4.28 -8.44 -15.30
N PHE A 521 4.94 -7.94 -14.26
CA PHE A 521 4.68 -6.61 -13.71
C PHE A 521 4.96 -5.50 -14.73
N THR A 522 6.08 -5.56 -15.46
CA THR A 522 6.43 -4.53 -16.46
C THR A 522 5.39 -4.44 -17.57
N ARG A 523 4.85 -5.58 -18.03
CA ARG A 523 3.74 -5.61 -19.00
C ARG A 523 2.50 -4.95 -18.43
N MET A 524 2.07 -5.37 -17.23
CA MET A 524 0.87 -4.82 -16.56
C MET A 524 1.01 -3.32 -16.30
N LEU A 525 2.21 -2.89 -15.88
CA LEU A 525 2.53 -1.48 -15.67
C LEU A 525 2.36 -0.69 -16.96
N ALA A 526 2.87 -1.17 -18.09
CA ALA A 526 2.75 -0.49 -19.38
C ALA A 526 1.29 -0.21 -19.78
N GLU A 527 0.37 -1.08 -19.40
CA GLU A 527 -1.07 -1.00 -19.68
C GLU A 527 -1.86 -0.19 -18.65
N ALA A 528 -1.25 0.22 -17.52
CA ALA A 528 -2.00 0.88 -16.45
C ALA A 528 -2.49 2.28 -16.87
N PRO A 529 -3.72 2.69 -16.48
CA PRO A 529 -4.39 3.86 -17.05
C PRO A 529 -3.82 5.21 -16.57
N THR A 530 -3.25 5.23 -15.37
CA THR A 530 -2.58 6.41 -14.80
C THR A 530 -1.28 6.01 -14.12
N ARG A 531 -0.38 6.98 -13.93
CA ARG A 531 0.89 6.85 -13.19
C ARG A 531 0.94 7.70 -11.92
N TYR A 532 -0.10 8.49 -11.66
CA TYR A 532 -0.18 9.39 -10.52
C TYR A 532 -1.64 9.71 -10.16
N GLU A 533 -1.83 10.23 -8.95
CA GLU A 533 -3.12 10.71 -8.46
C GLU A 533 -2.99 12.19 -8.07
N VAL A 534 -4.07 12.96 -8.22
CA VAL A 534 -4.12 14.36 -7.76
C VAL A 534 -4.66 14.38 -6.34
N LEU A 535 -3.87 14.92 -5.39
CA LEU A 535 -4.28 15.02 -3.98
C LEU A 535 -5.09 16.28 -3.70
N ALA A 536 -4.69 17.40 -4.30
CA ALA A 536 -5.31 18.71 -4.13
C ALA A 536 -4.98 19.62 -5.32
N GLU A 537 -5.87 20.57 -5.60
CA GLU A 537 -5.69 21.60 -6.63
C GLU A 537 -6.07 22.97 -6.06
N GLY A 538 -5.35 24.01 -6.47
CA GLY A 538 -5.54 25.38 -6.02
C GLY A 538 -5.30 26.36 -7.17
N ARG A 539 -6.01 27.49 -7.15
CA ARG A 539 -5.86 28.55 -8.15
C ARG A 539 -5.95 29.93 -7.50
N VAL A 540 -5.04 30.82 -7.88
CA VAL A 540 -5.08 32.23 -7.47
C VAL A 540 -4.79 33.15 -8.65
N ARG A 541 -5.18 34.42 -8.55
CA ARG A 541 -4.88 35.46 -9.53
C ARG A 541 -4.02 36.53 -8.89
N ILE A 542 -2.99 36.95 -9.61
CA ILE A 542 -1.96 37.88 -9.12
C ILE A 542 -1.74 38.95 -10.19
N GLY A 543 -1.59 40.20 -9.78
CA GLY A 543 -1.50 41.34 -10.70
C GLY A 543 -2.86 41.74 -11.25
N GLY A 544 -3.26 42.98 -11.00
CA GLY A 544 -4.56 43.54 -11.39
C GLY A 544 -4.75 44.92 -10.79
#